data_AF-G9MRW1-F1
#
_entry.id   AF-G9MRW1-F1
#
_cell.length_a   1.000
_cell.length_b   1.000
_cell.length_c   1.000
_cell.angle_alpha   90.00
_cell.angle_beta   90.00
_cell.angle_gamma   90.00
#
_symmetry.space_group_name_H-M   'P 1'
#
loop_
_entity.id
_entity.type
_entity.pdbx_description
1 polymer ?
#
loop_
_entity_poly.entity_id
_entity_poly.type
_entity_poly.pdbx_seq_one_letter_code
_entity_poly.pdbx_strand_id
1 'polypeptide(L)'
;VADLPLHPFSPFAMELPTYVANTIAAPVLVSIFAAGYAVIFLITYGIIQRMRPSMGSGEMAVAMWFALCGCIYLFFDGYFSYNAFDMAGKTDIFGQLWKEYALSDSRYMSQDAL
;
A
#
# COMPACT_ATOMS: atom_id res chain seq x y z
N VAL A 1 35.44 11.19 1.56
CA VAL A 1 34.09 11.62 1.94
C VAL A 1 33.21 10.42 1.64
N ALA A 2 32.51 9.85 2.63
CA ALA A 2 31.61 8.75 2.32
C ALA A 2 30.47 9.30 1.46
N ASP A 3 30.26 8.74 0.27
CA ASP A 3 29.13 9.12 -0.58
C ASP A 3 27.84 8.88 0.19
N LEU A 4 27.02 9.92 0.34
CA LEU A 4 25.72 9.77 0.97
C LEU A 4 24.85 8.90 0.05
N PRO A 5 24.13 7.91 0.60
CA PRO A 5 23.28 7.05 -0.21
C PRO A 5 22.19 7.87 -0.92
N LEU A 6 22.03 7.65 -2.22
CA LEU A 6 21.06 8.35 -3.08
C LEU A 6 19.60 8.06 -2.70
N HIS A 7 19.37 6.91 -2.04
CA HIS A 7 18.07 6.45 -1.59
C HIS A 7 18.18 5.65 -0.26
N PRO A 8 17.08 5.50 0.50
CA PRO A 8 17.10 4.83 1.80
C PRO A 8 16.96 3.29 1.73
N PHE A 9 16.78 2.71 0.54
CA PHE A 9 16.58 1.26 0.37
C PHE A 9 17.90 0.47 0.42
N SER A 10 17.87 -0.71 1.04
CA SER A 10 19.02 -1.63 1.10
C SER A 10 18.97 -2.66 -0.03
N PRO A 11 20.05 -2.97 -0.75
CA PRO A 11 21.40 -2.41 -0.62
C PRO A 11 21.50 -0.98 -1.16
N PHE A 12 22.21 -0.11 -0.44
CA PHE A 12 22.35 1.32 -0.78
C PHE A 12 23.13 1.60 -2.07
N ALA A 13 23.80 0.58 -2.64
CA ALA A 13 24.54 0.67 -3.90
C ALA A 13 23.67 0.33 -5.13
N MET A 14 22.39 0.01 -4.93
CA MET A 14 21.43 -0.21 -6.00
C MET A 14 21.21 1.08 -6.80
N GLU A 15 21.09 0.96 -8.12
CA GLU A 15 20.79 2.10 -8.97
C GLU A 15 19.28 2.31 -9.07
N LEU A 16 18.78 3.43 -8.53
CA LEU A 16 17.38 3.86 -8.66
C LEU A 16 17.32 5.24 -9.34
N PRO A 17 17.54 5.33 -10.66
CA PRO A 17 17.71 6.59 -11.36
C PRO A 17 16.45 7.47 -11.38
N THR A 18 15.28 6.87 -11.21
CA THR A 18 13.99 7.59 -11.14
C THR A 18 13.54 7.88 -9.71
N TYR A 19 14.38 7.60 -8.69
CA TYR A 19 13.98 7.76 -7.30
C TYR A 19 13.59 9.20 -6.95
N VAL A 20 12.41 9.33 -6.35
CA VAL A 20 11.94 10.57 -5.74
C VAL A 20 11.54 10.28 -4.29
N ALA A 21 12.07 11.04 -3.34
CA ALA A 21 11.75 10.86 -1.93
C ALA A 21 10.27 11.14 -1.61
N ASN A 22 9.74 10.49 -0.59
CA ASN A 22 8.41 10.79 -0.08
C ASN A 22 8.37 12.21 0.49
N THR A 23 7.29 12.92 0.20
CA THR A 23 7.01 14.26 0.76
C THR A 23 6.04 14.18 1.94
N ILE A 24 5.29 13.09 2.05
CA ILE A 24 4.36 12.82 3.15
C ILE A 24 5.10 12.00 4.21
N ALA A 25 5.00 12.42 5.47
CA ALA A 25 5.60 11.70 6.59
C ALA A 25 4.95 10.31 6.80
N ALA A 26 5.75 9.32 7.18
CA ALA A 26 5.30 7.94 7.39
C ALA A 26 4.05 7.81 8.29
N PRO A 27 3.93 8.50 9.45
CA PRO A 27 2.73 8.39 10.27
C PRO A 27 1.46 8.89 9.57
N VAL A 28 1.59 9.87 8.67
CA VAL A 28 0.48 10.40 7.87
C VAL A 28 0.09 9.39 6.80
N LEU A 29 1.05 8.76 6.12
CA LEU A 29 0.78 7.69 5.15
C LEU A 29 0.03 6.53 5.82
N VAL A 30 0.52 6.04 6.97
CA VAL A 30 -0.13 4.98 7.74
C VAL A 30 -1.53 5.38 8.17
N SER A 31 -1.73 6.64 8.58
CA SER A 31 -3.05 7.15 8.96
C SER A 31 -4.02 7.18 7.78
N ILE A 32 -3.57 7.61 6.59
CA ILE A 32 -4.38 7.58 5.35
C ILE A 32 -4.77 6.14 5.02
N PHE A 33 -3.83 5.20 5.10
CA PHE A 33 -4.07 3.79 4.81
C PHE A 33 -5.08 3.17 5.79
N ALA A 34 -4.92 3.43 7.09
CA ALA A 34 -5.86 3.00 8.13
C ALA A 34 -7.27 3.63 7.95
N ALA A 35 -7.34 4.89 7.54
CA ALA A 35 -8.62 5.54 7.22
C ALA A 35 -9.33 4.85 6.03
N GLY A 36 -8.57 4.41 5.02
CA GLY A 36 -9.10 3.60 3.92
C GLY A 36 -9.77 2.31 4.40
N TYR A 37 -9.18 1.63 5.39
CA TYR A 37 -9.76 0.42 5.98
C TYR A 37 -11.09 0.70 6.68
N ALA A 38 -11.17 1.80 7.45
CA ALA A 38 -12.40 2.21 8.10
C ALA A 38 -13.51 2.48 7.06
N VAL A 39 -13.19 3.14 5.94
CA VAL A 39 -14.15 3.37 4.84
C VAL A 39 -14.63 2.04 4.24
N ILE A 40 -13.73 1.10 3.96
CA ILE A 40 -14.08 -0.22 3.43
C ILE A 40 -15.03 -0.96 4.39
N PHE A 41 -14.72 -0.97 5.69
CA PHE A 41 -15.57 -1.61 6.70
C PHE A 41 -16.93 -0.93 6.83
N LEU A 42 -16.99 0.40 6.85
CA LEU A 42 -18.25 1.13 6.95
C LEU A 42 -19.16 0.87 5.75
N ILE A 43 -18.61 0.90 4.54
CA ILE A 43 -19.37 0.62 3.31
C ILE A 43 -19.85 -0.84 3.31
N THR A 44 -18.94 -1.78 3.57
CA THR A 44 -19.26 -3.23 3.59
C THR A 44 -20.33 -3.51 4.64
N TYR A 45 -20.22 -2.91 5.83
CA TYR A 45 -21.18 -3.08 6.92
C TYR A 45 -22.54 -2.50 6.54
N GLY A 46 -22.57 -1.29 5.98
CA GLY A 46 -23.81 -0.66 5.51
C GLY A 46 -24.52 -1.49 4.44
N ILE A 47 -23.77 -2.04 3.47
CA ILE A 47 -24.31 -2.93 2.44
C ILE A 47 -24.90 -4.19 3.06
N ILE A 48 -24.15 -4.87 3.94
CA ILE A 48 -24.62 -6.11 4.58
C ILE A 48 -25.84 -5.84 5.45
N GLN A 49 -25.85 -4.78 6.25
CA GLN A 49 -27.00 -4.45 7.11
C GLN A 49 -28.24 -4.11 6.30
N ARG A 50 -28.09 -3.54 5.10
CA ARG A 50 -29.22 -3.27 4.22
C ARG A 50 -29.73 -4.51 3.49
N MET A 51 -28.84 -5.42 3.10
CA MET A 51 -29.21 -6.59 2.29
C MET A 51 -29.54 -7.84 3.12
N ARG A 52 -28.90 -8.00 4.29
CA ARG A 52 -28.99 -9.19 5.14
C ARG A 52 -28.84 -8.81 6.62
N PRO A 53 -29.78 -8.01 7.20
CA PRO A 53 -29.69 -7.49 8.58
C PRO A 53 -29.64 -8.56 9.67
N SER A 54 -30.08 -9.79 9.38
CA SER A 54 -30.04 -10.92 10.31
C SER A 54 -28.77 -11.77 10.21
N MET A 55 -27.74 -11.30 9.51
CA MET A 55 -26.46 -12.02 9.37
C MET A 55 -25.78 -12.19 10.73
N GLY A 56 -25.25 -13.39 11.00
CA GLY A 56 -24.53 -13.65 12.24
C GLY A 56 -23.19 -12.92 12.30
N SER A 57 -22.70 -12.60 13.50
CA SER A 57 -21.44 -11.87 13.69
C SER A 57 -20.21 -12.58 13.08
N GLY A 58 -20.21 -13.92 13.06
CA GLY A 58 -19.14 -14.70 12.42
C GLY A 58 -19.11 -14.55 10.90
N GLU A 59 -20.27 -14.67 10.24
CA GLU A 59 -20.39 -14.42 8.80
C GLU A 59 -20.03 -12.98 8.45
N MET A 60 -20.46 -12.01 9.28
CA MET A 60 -20.13 -10.61 9.13
C MET A 60 -18.61 -10.37 9.18
N ALA A 61 -17.92 -10.95 10.17
CA ALA A 61 -16.47 -10.80 10.29
C ALA A 61 -15.72 -11.38 9.08
N VAL A 62 -16.15 -12.54 8.59
CA VAL A 62 -15.60 -13.16 7.38
C VAL A 62 -15.85 -12.26 6.17
N ALA A 63 -17.05 -11.72 6.00
CA ALA A 63 -17.36 -10.81 4.90
C ALA A 63 -16.51 -9.52 4.93
N MET A 64 -16.32 -8.93 6.12
CA MET A 64 -15.43 -7.77 6.29
C MET A 64 -13.99 -8.10 5.90
N TRP A 65 -13.49 -9.26 6.33
CA TRP A 65 -12.15 -9.72 6.01
C TRP A 65 -11.96 -9.89 4.50
N PHE A 66 -12.89 -10.58 3.82
CA PHE A 66 -12.83 -10.75 2.36
C PHE A 66 -12.93 -9.42 1.61
N ALA A 67 -13.78 -8.50 2.05
CA ALA A 67 -13.90 -7.18 1.44
C ALA A 67 -12.61 -6.38 1.59
N LEU A 68 -12.00 -6.38 2.77
CA LEU A 68 -10.71 -5.74 3.02
C LEU A 68 -9.61 -6.34 2.13
N CYS A 69 -9.43 -7.66 2.16
CA CYS A 69 -8.43 -8.35 1.33
C CYS A 69 -8.64 -8.04 -0.15
N GLY A 70 -9.87 -8.17 -0.66
CA GLY A 70 -10.20 -7.87 -2.05
C GLY A 70 -9.84 -6.43 -2.44
N CYS A 71 -10.12 -5.45 -1.58
CA CYS A 71 -9.75 -4.06 -1.83
C CYS A 71 -8.23 -3.85 -1.82
N ILE A 72 -7.50 -4.46 -0.88
CA ILE A 72 -6.03 -4.37 -0.83
C ILE A 72 -5.43 -4.94 -2.13
N TYR A 73 -5.86 -6.12 -2.56
CA TYR A 73 -5.36 -6.73 -3.79
C TYR A 73 -5.70 -5.91 -5.04
N LEU A 74 -6.94 -5.43 -5.15
CA LEU A 74 -7.38 -4.71 -6.35
C LEU A 74 -6.76 -3.32 -6.45
N PHE A 75 -6.67 -2.57 -5.35
CA PHE A 75 -6.23 -1.19 -5.37
C PHE A 75 -4.74 -1.04 -5.04
N PHE A 76 -4.27 -1.66 -3.96
CA PHE A 76 -2.89 -1.48 -3.50
C PHE A 76 -1.92 -2.33 -4.33
N ASP A 77 -2.14 -3.64 -4.40
CA ASP A 77 -1.29 -4.55 -5.18
C ASP A 77 -1.53 -4.38 -6.68
N GLY A 78 -2.76 -4.09 -7.09
CA GLY A 78 -3.07 -3.73 -8.47
C GLY A 78 -2.34 -2.46 -8.93
N TYR A 79 -2.25 -1.44 -8.07
CA TYR A 79 -1.47 -0.24 -8.36
C TYR A 79 0.03 -0.58 -8.53
N PHE A 80 0.58 -1.43 -7.65
CA PHE A 80 1.96 -1.89 -7.81
C PHE A 80 2.16 -2.62 -9.13
N SER A 81 1.30 -3.60 -9.42
CA SER A 81 1.38 -4.42 -10.63
C SER A 81 1.36 -3.58 -11.90
N TYR A 82 0.59 -2.47 -11.91
CA TYR A 82 0.54 -1.53 -13.02
C TYR A 82 1.77 -0.62 -13.11
N ASN A 83 2.35 -0.21 -11.97
CA ASN A 83 3.41 0.81 -11.89
C ASN A 83 4.80 0.26 -11.56
N ALA A 84 4.98 -1.06 -11.43
CA ALA A 84 6.18 -1.69 -10.88
C ALA A 84 7.50 -1.18 -11.50
N PHE A 85 7.51 -0.89 -12.80
CA PHE A 85 8.70 -0.42 -13.51
C PHE A 85 9.14 1.01 -13.17
N ASP A 86 8.25 1.84 -12.64
CA ASP A 86 8.50 3.25 -12.32
C ASP A 86 8.11 3.58 -10.87
N MET A 87 8.09 2.57 -9.98
CA MET A 87 7.59 2.73 -8.62
C MET A 87 8.41 3.75 -7.81
N ALA A 88 9.75 3.73 -7.97
CA ALA A 88 10.66 4.63 -7.25
C ALA A 88 10.39 6.13 -7.52
N GLY A 89 9.81 6.46 -8.69
CA GLY A 89 9.47 7.83 -9.07
C GLY A 89 8.05 8.28 -8.72
N LYS A 90 7.19 7.38 -8.21
CA LYS A 90 5.79 7.73 -7.92
C LYS A 90 5.67 8.64 -6.70
N THR A 91 4.92 9.72 -6.85
CA THR A 91 4.71 10.75 -5.82
C THR A 91 3.27 10.87 -5.36
N ASP A 92 2.34 10.13 -5.96
CA ASP A 92 0.99 10.00 -5.44
C ASP A 92 0.96 9.16 -4.15
N ILE A 93 -0.20 9.12 -3.49
CA ILE A 93 -0.37 8.48 -2.19
C ILE A 93 0.01 6.99 -2.24
N PHE A 94 -0.35 6.26 -3.29
CA PHE A 94 -0.02 4.84 -3.40
C PHE A 94 1.47 4.62 -3.64
N GLY A 95 2.07 5.42 -4.51
CA GLY A 95 3.52 5.40 -4.72
C GLY A 95 4.31 5.68 -3.45
N GLN A 96 3.87 6.66 -2.66
CA GLN A 96 4.51 6.98 -1.39
C GLN A 96 4.31 5.88 -0.34
N LEU A 97 3.13 5.27 -0.26
CA LEU A 97 2.88 4.10 0.59
C LEU A 97 3.78 2.91 0.20
N TRP A 98 3.93 2.62 -1.09
CA TRP A 98 4.80 1.56 -1.56
C TRP A 98 6.27 1.82 -1.25
N LYS A 99 6.73 3.07 -1.36
CA LYS A 99 8.07 3.46 -0.92
C LYS A 99 8.27 3.31 0.58
N GLU A 100 7.28 3.66 1.39
CA GLU A 100 7.34 3.43 2.83
C GLU A 100 7.44 1.94 3.15
N TYR A 101 6.60 1.12 2.49
CA TYR A 101 6.62 -0.33 2.65
C TYR A 101 7.96 -0.95 2.22
N ALA A 102 8.54 -0.46 1.11
CA ALA A 102 9.79 -0.96 0.56
C ALA A 102 11.04 -0.68 1.41
N LEU A 103 10.92 0.12 2.48
CA LEU A 103 11.98 0.18 3.50
C LEU A 103 12.17 -1.18 4.20
N SER A 104 11.14 -2.02 4.22
CA SER A 104 11.21 -3.40 4.74
C SER A 104 11.70 -4.40 3.68
N ASP A 105 11.47 -4.11 2.40
CA ASP A 105 11.87 -4.95 1.27
C ASP A 105 12.07 -4.09 0.01
N SER A 106 13.33 -3.86 -0.35
CA SER A 106 13.70 -2.96 -1.45
C SER A 106 13.34 -3.50 -2.83
N ARG A 107 12.99 -4.77 -2.95
CA ARG A 107 12.61 -5.39 -4.24
C ARG A 107 11.38 -4.77 -4.86
N TYR A 108 10.58 -4.04 -4.08
CA TYR A 108 9.47 -3.24 -4.62
C TYR A 108 9.94 -1.95 -5.32
N MET A 109 11.22 -1.58 -5.20
CA MET A 109 11.82 -0.41 -5.83
C MET A 109 12.78 -0.77 -6.96
N SER A 110 13.53 -1.86 -6.82
CA SER A 110 14.29 -2.44 -7.93
C SER A 110 13.37 -3.25 -8.83
N GLN A 111 13.55 -3.12 -10.13
CA GLN A 111 12.87 -3.93 -11.15
C GLN A 111 13.26 -5.42 -11.13
N ASP A 112 13.91 -5.91 -10.06
CA ASP A 112 14.32 -7.29 -9.89
C ASP A 112 13.15 -8.14 -9.44
N ALA A 113 12.54 -8.83 -10.42
CA ALA A 113 11.59 -9.90 -10.21
C ALA A 113 12.26 -11.26 -9.89
N LEU A 114 13.55 -11.25 -9.52
CA LEU A 114 14.38 -12.43 -9.26
C LEU A 114 14.92 -12.45 -7.83
#